data_AF-A0A939HEI7-F1
#
_entry.id   AF-A0A939HEI7-F1
#
_cell.length_a   1.000
_cell.length_b   1.000
_cell.length_c   1.000
_cell.angle_alpha   90.00
_cell.angle_beta   90.00
_cell.angle_gamma   90.00
#
_symmetry.space_group_name_H-M   'P 1'
#
loop_
_entity.id
_entity.type
_entity.pdbx_description
1 polymer ?
#
loop_
_entity_poly.entity_id
_entity_poly.type
_entity_poly.pdbx_seq_one_letter_code
_entity_poly.pdbx_strand_id
1 'polypeptide(L)'
;MNTRNIPPHDSYAAFLARLDAATASLSTRAGSLDRALTAVSLLLGPYQSAVRKWERRRVHVSEQLARHSGTPQTYTALSELHDVAVKMESMLRARTLRVTEKLSVIQGRRDAIDKSLLELEVSRVKLNSSRMLSQDRENLSRAFSELAGSTGAAATIPDLGLRSDLKEAREAVILAEALMEVKGY
;
A
#
# COMPACT_ATOMS: atom_id res chain seq x y z
N MET A 1 -10.58 -34.17 -20.25
CA MET A 1 -9.84 -33.31 -19.31
C MET A 1 -8.41 -33.21 -19.83
N ASN A 2 -8.07 -32.14 -20.55
CA ASN A 2 -6.72 -31.92 -21.08
C ASN A 2 -6.01 -30.90 -20.18
N THR A 3 -5.08 -31.37 -19.36
CA THR A 3 -4.06 -30.53 -18.72
C THR A 3 -3.14 -30.02 -19.83
N ARG A 4 -3.49 -28.86 -20.40
CA ARG A 4 -2.55 -28.10 -21.22
C ARG A 4 -1.35 -27.80 -20.32
N ASN A 5 -0.22 -28.43 -20.60
CA ASN A 5 1.09 -27.95 -20.20
C ASN A 5 1.23 -26.54 -20.78
N ILE A 6 0.80 -25.54 -20.01
CA ILE A 6 1.16 -24.16 -20.26
C ILE A 6 2.67 -24.12 -20.06
N PRO A 7 3.47 -23.77 -21.07
CA PRO A 7 4.91 -23.67 -20.88
C PRO A 7 5.17 -22.73 -19.69
N PRO A 8 6.09 -23.06 -18.77
CA PRO A 8 6.31 -22.29 -17.55
C PRO A 8 6.54 -20.79 -17.85
N HIS A 9 7.12 -20.44 -19.01
CA HIS A 9 7.28 -19.06 -19.49
C HIS A 9 5.99 -18.26 -19.64
N ASP A 10 4.90 -18.86 -20.11
CA ASP A 10 3.61 -18.17 -20.25
C ASP A 10 3.00 -17.85 -18.87
N SER A 11 3.33 -18.64 -17.84
CA SER A 11 2.84 -18.40 -16.48
C SER A 11 3.50 -17.16 -15.85
N TYR A 12 4.81 -16.98 -15.98
CA TYR A 12 5.53 -15.84 -15.40
C TYR A 12 5.05 -14.51 -15.96
N ALA A 13 4.85 -14.42 -17.27
CA ALA A 13 4.33 -13.22 -17.92
C ALA A 13 2.91 -12.87 -17.42
N ALA A 14 2.04 -13.87 -17.27
CA ALA A 14 0.69 -13.68 -16.73
C ALA A 14 0.70 -13.23 -15.25
N PHE A 15 1.59 -13.78 -14.43
CA PHE A 15 1.75 -13.36 -13.04
C PHE A 15 2.29 -11.94 -12.92
N LEU A 16 3.31 -11.57 -13.71
CA LEU A 16 3.85 -10.20 -13.75
C LEU A 16 2.77 -9.20 -14.18
N ALA A 17 2.02 -9.50 -15.25
CA ALA A 17 0.92 -8.64 -15.70
C ALA A 17 -0.17 -8.47 -14.61
N ARG A 18 -0.46 -9.52 -13.83
CA ARG A 18 -1.40 -9.45 -12.72
C ARG A 18 -0.86 -8.60 -11.56
N LEU A 19 0.43 -8.69 -11.25
CA LEU A 19 1.09 -7.82 -10.27
C LEU A 19 1.05 -6.36 -10.73
N ASP A 20 1.35 -6.08 -11.99
CA ASP A 20 1.27 -4.73 -12.58
C ASP A 20 -0.15 -4.15 -12.48
N ALA A 21 -1.16 -4.94 -12.83
CA ALA A 21 -2.55 -4.52 -12.72
C ALA A 21 -2.96 -4.23 -11.25
N ALA A 22 -2.52 -5.08 -10.31
CA ALA A 22 -2.77 -4.88 -8.89
C ALA A 22 -2.07 -3.61 -8.36
N THR A 23 -0.80 -3.40 -8.71
CA THR A 23 -0.04 -2.20 -8.38
C THR A 23 -0.71 -0.95 -8.94
N ALA A 24 -1.09 -0.94 -10.22
CA ALA A 24 -1.77 0.20 -10.84
C ALA A 24 -3.12 0.51 -10.18
N SER A 25 -3.90 -0.52 -9.86
CA SER A 25 -5.17 -0.38 -9.14
C SER A 25 -5.00 0.23 -7.75
N LEU A 26 -4.02 -0.27 -6.98
CA LEU A 26 -3.71 0.25 -5.64
C LEU A 26 -3.16 1.67 -5.68
N SER A 27 -2.26 2.00 -6.62
CA SER A 27 -1.73 3.35 -6.81
C SER A 27 -2.83 4.36 -7.20
N THR A 28 -3.78 3.94 -8.04
CA THR A 28 -4.95 4.77 -8.39
C THR A 28 -5.82 5.06 -7.17
N ARG A 29 -6.01 4.04 -6.31
CA ARG A 29 -6.74 4.17 -5.06
C ARG A 29 -6.00 5.05 -4.05
N ALA A 30 -4.67 4.92 -3.94
CA ALA A 30 -3.82 5.78 -3.13
C ALA A 30 -3.99 7.25 -3.51
N GLY A 31 -3.84 7.59 -4.80
CA GLY A 31 -4.03 8.96 -5.27
C GLY A 31 -5.46 9.50 -5.04
N SER A 32 -6.46 8.62 -5.02
CA SER A 32 -7.83 9.00 -4.66
C SER A 32 -8.00 9.27 -3.15
N LEU A 33 -7.33 8.49 -2.30
CA LEU A 33 -7.28 8.73 -0.85
C LEU A 33 -6.51 10.02 -0.54
N ASP A 34 -5.42 10.31 -1.25
CA ASP A 34 -4.65 11.56 -1.06
C ASP A 34 -5.53 12.78 -1.35
N ARG A 35 -6.27 12.76 -2.46
CA ARG A 35 -7.25 13.82 -2.77
C ARG A 35 -8.33 13.95 -1.70
N ALA A 36 -8.86 12.82 -1.20
CA ALA A 36 -9.86 12.83 -0.14
C ALA A 36 -9.28 13.38 1.18
N LEU A 37 -8.05 13.02 1.53
CA LEU A 37 -7.34 13.52 2.70
C LEU A 37 -7.17 15.04 2.61
N THR A 38 -6.70 15.55 1.47
CA THR A 38 -6.59 16.99 1.23
C THR A 38 -7.95 17.67 1.34
N ALA A 39 -8.99 17.14 0.71
CA ALA A 39 -10.32 17.77 0.75
C ALA A 39 -10.90 17.83 2.18
N VAL A 40 -10.74 16.75 2.96
CA VAL A 40 -11.26 16.68 4.33
C VAL A 40 -10.43 17.53 5.28
N SER A 41 -9.11 17.62 5.09
CA SER A 41 -8.24 18.42 5.98
C SER A 41 -8.53 19.91 5.89
N LEU A 42 -8.96 20.40 4.73
CA LEU A 42 -9.42 21.78 4.53
C LEU A 42 -10.60 22.17 5.43
N LEU A 43 -11.41 21.21 5.91
CA LEU A 43 -12.55 21.48 6.79
C LEU A 43 -12.13 21.73 8.24
N LEU A 44 -10.95 21.27 8.65
CA LEU A 44 -10.55 21.28 10.05
C LEU A 44 -10.30 22.70 10.58
N GLY A 45 -9.53 23.50 9.83
CA GLY A 45 -9.20 24.88 10.21
C GLY A 45 -10.44 25.76 10.41
N PRO A 46 -11.39 25.80 9.46
CA PRO A 46 -12.64 26.53 9.61
C PRO A 46 -13.47 26.10 10.83
N TYR A 47 -13.61 24.79 11.08
CA TYR A 47 -14.37 24.32 12.24
C TYR A 47 -13.68 24.63 13.57
N GLN A 48 -12.36 24.45 13.67
CA GLN A 48 -11.60 24.83 14.86
C GLN A 48 -11.68 26.33 15.15
N SER A 49 -11.58 27.17 14.12
CA SER A 49 -11.76 28.62 14.25
C SER A 49 -13.16 28.97 14.73
N ALA A 50 -14.19 28.31 14.17
CA ALA A 50 -15.57 28.51 14.59
C ALA A 50 -15.81 28.08 16.04
N VAL A 51 -15.24 26.96 16.49
CA VAL A 51 -15.27 26.54 17.91
C VAL A 51 -14.72 27.64 18.80
N ARG A 52 -13.52 28.16 18.52
CA ARG A 52 -12.88 29.22 19.32
C ARG A 52 -13.69 30.52 19.34
N LYS A 53 -14.39 30.85 18.25
CA LYS A 53 -15.28 32.03 18.20
C LYS A 53 -16.50 31.84 19.10
N TRP A 54 -17.16 30.68 19.03
CA TRP A 54 -18.33 30.38 19.85
C TRP A 54 -17.98 30.19 21.33
N GLU A 55 -16.83 29.60 21.63
CA GLU A 55 -16.29 29.50 22.99
C GLU A 55 -16.06 30.88 23.61
N ARG A 56 -15.39 31.80 22.89
CA ARG A 56 -15.23 33.19 23.34
C ARG A 56 -16.57 33.89 23.57
N ARG A 57 -17.54 33.70 22.66
CA ARG A 57 -18.88 34.26 22.81
C ARG A 57 -19.59 33.69 24.05
N ARG A 58 -19.51 32.37 24.28
CA ARG A 58 -20.10 31.71 25.45
C ARG A 58 -19.50 32.25 26.74
N VAL A 59 -18.17 32.35 26.83
CA VAL A 59 -17.47 32.89 28.00
C VAL A 59 -17.92 34.33 28.26
N HIS A 60 -17.92 35.18 27.22
CA HIS A 60 -18.35 36.57 27.36
C HIS A 60 -19.80 36.69 27.86
N VAL A 61 -20.75 35.95 27.27
CA VAL A 61 -22.15 35.99 27.71
C VAL A 61 -22.31 35.43 29.12
N SER A 62 -21.54 34.38 29.48
CA SER A 62 -21.53 33.83 30.83
C SER A 62 -21.06 34.85 31.87
N GLU A 63 -20.02 35.63 31.55
CA GLU A 63 -19.53 36.71 32.41
C GLU A 63 -20.56 37.82 32.56
N GLN A 64 -21.26 38.20 31.48
CA GLN A 64 -22.32 39.20 31.53
C GLN A 64 -23.49 38.72 32.39
N LEU A 65 -23.92 37.47 32.24
CA LEU A 65 -24.96 36.85 33.07
C LEU A 65 -24.57 36.84 34.55
N ALA A 66 -23.33 36.47 34.87
CA ALA A 66 -22.84 36.43 36.26
C ALA A 66 -22.82 37.80 36.94
N ARG A 67 -22.72 38.90 36.16
CA ARG A 67 -22.73 40.28 36.67
C ARG A 67 -24.15 40.84 36.86
N HIS A 68 -25.18 40.19 36.33
CA HIS A 68 -26.55 40.64 36.49
C HIS A 68 -27.16 40.12 37.79
N SER A 69 -27.69 41.03 38.60
CA SER A 69 -28.37 40.75 39.88
C SER A 69 -29.88 41.09 39.85
N GLY A 70 -30.46 41.23 38.65
CA GLY A 70 -31.87 41.59 38.44
C GLY A 70 -32.84 40.40 38.40
N THR A 71 -34.13 40.67 38.16
CA THR A 71 -35.15 39.62 38.01
C THR A 71 -34.92 38.80 36.73
N PRO A 72 -35.22 37.49 36.71
CA PRO A 72 -34.97 36.61 35.56
C PRO A 72 -35.44 37.13 34.20
N GLN A 73 -36.54 37.88 34.17
CA GLN A 73 -37.10 38.47 32.95
C GLN A 73 -36.17 39.50 32.30
N THR A 74 -35.34 40.20 33.08
CA THR A 74 -34.44 41.27 32.59
C THR A 74 -33.23 40.75 31.81
N TYR A 75 -32.88 39.46 31.93
CA TYR A 75 -31.72 38.86 31.24
C TYR A 75 -32.07 37.63 30.40
N THR A 76 -33.36 37.43 30.09
CA THR A 76 -33.87 36.34 29.22
C THR A 76 -33.11 36.23 27.90
N ALA A 77 -32.95 37.33 27.17
CA ALA A 77 -32.20 37.35 25.90
C ALA A 77 -30.72 36.96 26.07
N LEU A 78 -30.08 37.34 27.19
CA LEU A 78 -28.71 36.94 27.50
C LEU A 78 -28.62 35.43 27.81
N SER A 79 -29.59 34.88 28.53
CA SER A 79 -29.69 33.43 28.78
C SER A 79 -29.87 32.65 27.47
N GLU A 80 -30.77 33.09 26.59
CA GLU A 80 -30.97 32.46 25.28
C GLU A 80 -29.70 32.52 24.42
N LEU A 81 -28.98 33.64 24.44
CA LEU A 81 -27.68 33.77 23.76
C LEU A 81 -26.62 32.81 24.33
N HIS A 82 -26.63 32.58 25.64
CA HIS A 82 -25.74 31.61 26.27
C HIS A 82 -26.07 30.18 25.80
N ASP A 83 -27.35 29.80 25.80
CA ASP A 83 -27.80 28.48 25.37
C ASP A 83 -27.46 28.20 23.90
N VAL A 84 -27.69 29.19 23.03
CA VAL A 84 -27.28 29.11 21.62
C VAL A 84 -25.76 28.96 21.51
N ALA A 85 -24.98 29.70 22.29
CA ALA A 85 -23.52 29.60 22.26
C ALA A 85 -23.01 28.22 22.71
N VAL A 86 -23.60 27.66 23.78
CA VAL A 86 -23.32 26.28 24.25
C VAL A 86 -23.63 25.27 23.14
N LYS A 87 -24.82 25.36 22.54
CA LYS A 87 -25.27 24.43 21.49
C LYS A 87 -24.36 24.50 20.26
N MET A 88 -24.02 25.70 19.81
CA MET A 88 -23.18 25.91 18.63
C MET A 88 -21.74 25.44 18.87
N GLU A 89 -21.16 25.73 20.05
CA GLU A 89 -19.84 25.23 20.41
C GLU A 89 -19.81 23.69 20.42
N SER A 90 -20.76 23.05 21.12
CA SER A 90 -20.85 21.59 21.21
C SER A 90 -21.01 20.94 19.82
N MET A 91 -21.91 21.46 19.00
CA MET A 91 -22.12 20.98 17.64
C MET A 91 -20.83 21.08 16.80
N LEU A 92 -20.11 22.19 16.88
CA LEU A 92 -18.88 22.39 16.12
C LEU A 92 -17.73 21.53 16.65
N ARG A 93 -17.61 21.32 17.97
CA ARG A 93 -16.64 20.37 18.55
C ARG A 93 -16.92 18.96 18.05
N ALA A 94 -18.19 18.53 18.02
CA ALA A 94 -18.57 17.23 17.47
C ALA A 94 -18.26 17.10 15.97
N ARG A 95 -18.39 18.19 15.19
CA ARG A 95 -17.98 18.20 13.77
C ARG A 95 -16.46 18.08 13.62
N THR A 96 -15.69 18.81 14.42
CA THR A 96 -14.22 18.71 14.46
C THR A 96 -13.80 17.28 14.77
N LEU A 97 -14.37 16.65 15.79
CA LEU A 97 -14.08 15.26 16.15
C LEU A 97 -14.33 14.30 14.97
N ARG A 98 -15.52 14.37 14.36
CA ARG A 98 -15.86 13.53 13.20
C ARG A 98 -14.93 13.74 12.00
N VAL A 99 -14.48 14.98 11.76
CA VAL A 99 -13.51 15.27 10.70
C VAL A 99 -12.17 14.63 11.02
N THR A 100 -11.68 14.77 12.26
CA THR A 100 -10.43 14.15 12.71
C THR A 100 -10.48 12.62 12.62
N GLU A 101 -11.58 12.00 13.04
CA GLU A 101 -11.80 10.55 12.91
C GLU A 101 -11.76 10.11 11.44
N LYS A 102 -12.45 10.85 10.55
CA LYS A 102 -12.41 10.56 9.11
C LYS A 102 -11.01 10.68 8.54
N LEU A 103 -10.23 11.69 8.93
CA LEU A 103 -8.84 11.84 8.52
C LEU A 103 -8.00 10.64 8.97
N SER A 104 -8.13 10.23 10.23
CA SER A 104 -7.43 9.05 10.76
C SER A 104 -7.77 7.77 9.97
N VAL A 105 -9.04 7.55 9.64
CA VAL A 105 -9.45 6.39 8.83
C VAL A 105 -8.87 6.43 7.42
N ILE A 106 -8.88 7.61 6.77
CA ILE A 106 -8.31 7.76 5.42
C ILE A 106 -6.81 7.51 5.46
N GLN A 107 -6.11 8.05 6.46
CA GLN A 107 -4.68 7.87 6.65
C GLN A 107 -4.32 6.39 6.89
N GLY A 108 -5.02 5.71 7.80
CA GLY A 108 -4.79 4.28 8.04
C GLY A 108 -5.03 3.42 6.79
N ARG A 109 -5.99 3.78 5.94
CA ARG A 109 -6.19 3.11 4.64
C ARG A 109 -5.06 3.42 3.67
N ARG A 110 -4.50 4.63 3.68
CA ARG A 110 -3.37 5.03 2.83
C ARG A 110 -2.12 4.24 3.21
N ASP A 111 -1.84 4.12 4.50
CA ASP A 111 -0.70 3.38 5.04
C ASP A 111 -0.81 1.88 4.71
N ALA A 112 -2.02 1.31 4.81
CA ALA A 112 -2.28 -0.08 4.42
C ALA A 112 -2.00 -0.31 2.92
N ILE A 113 -2.38 0.63 2.06
CA ILE A 113 -2.07 0.56 0.62
C ILE A 113 -0.57 0.66 0.37
N ASP A 114 0.15 1.56 1.05
CA ASP A 114 1.61 1.66 0.91
C ASP A 114 2.32 0.36 1.29
N LYS A 115 1.87 -0.27 2.39
CA LYS A 115 2.38 -1.59 2.78
C LYS A 115 2.13 -2.64 1.70
N SER A 116 0.92 -2.72 1.16
CA SER A 116 0.60 -3.66 0.08
C SER A 116 1.39 -3.38 -1.20
N LEU A 117 1.62 -2.11 -1.54
CA LEU A 117 2.46 -1.75 -2.70
C LEU A 117 3.90 -2.22 -2.52
N LEU A 118 4.46 -2.07 -1.32
CA LEU A 118 5.80 -2.59 -1.00
C LEU A 118 5.86 -4.12 -1.09
N GLU A 119 4.85 -4.81 -0.55
CA GLU A 119 4.77 -6.28 -0.62
C GLU A 119 4.63 -6.79 -2.06
N LEU A 120 3.88 -6.08 -2.92
CA LEU A 120 3.78 -6.39 -4.34
C LEU A 120 5.10 -6.18 -5.07
N GLU A 121 5.85 -5.13 -4.72
CA GLU A 121 7.18 -4.89 -5.33
C GLU A 121 8.19 -5.96 -4.93
N VAL A 122 8.19 -6.36 -3.65
CA VAL A 122 8.97 -7.53 -3.20
C VAL A 122 8.57 -8.77 -4.00
N SER A 123 7.26 -9.04 -4.15
CA SER A 123 6.76 -10.18 -4.91
C SER A 123 7.18 -10.16 -6.38
N ARG A 124 7.24 -8.97 -7.00
CA ARG A 124 7.73 -8.77 -8.36
C ARG A 124 9.21 -9.13 -8.48
N VAL A 125 10.04 -8.64 -7.57
CA VAL A 125 11.48 -8.95 -7.54
C VAL A 125 11.69 -10.46 -7.42
N LYS A 126 10.99 -11.12 -6.50
CA LYS A 126 11.02 -12.58 -6.32
C LYS A 126 10.69 -13.33 -7.59
N LEU A 127 9.61 -12.94 -8.25
CA LEU A 127 9.13 -13.59 -9.46
C LEU A 127 10.13 -13.45 -10.62
N ASN A 128 10.76 -12.28 -10.76
CA ASN A 128 11.81 -12.06 -11.75
C ASN A 128 13.06 -12.91 -11.48
N SER A 129 13.50 -13.00 -10.23
CA SER A 129 14.62 -13.87 -9.84
C SER A 129 14.31 -15.34 -10.13
N SER A 130 13.10 -15.80 -9.81
CA SER A 130 12.65 -17.17 -10.11
C SER A 130 12.61 -17.44 -11.62
N ARG A 131 12.15 -16.46 -12.40
CA ARG A 131 12.15 -16.56 -13.88
C ARG A 131 13.57 -16.68 -14.43
N MET A 132 14.52 -15.91 -13.91
CA MET A 132 15.93 -15.99 -14.32
C MET A 132 16.53 -17.36 -14.04
N LEU A 133 16.38 -17.88 -12.83
CA LEU A 133 16.90 -19.22 -12.47
C LEU A 133 16.28 -20.33 -13.34
N SER A 134 14.97 -20.23 -13.61
CA SER A 134 14.30 -21.17 -14.50
C SER A 134 14.88 -21.15 -15.92
N GLN A 135 15.19 -19.95 -16.44
CA GLN A 135 15.82 -19.79 -17.75
C GLN A 135 17.24 -20.35 -17.76
N ASP A 136 18.04 -20.08 -16.71
CA ASP A 136 19.40 -20.60 -16.58
C ASP A 136 19.40 -22.13 -16.53
N ARG A 137 18.47 -22.73 -15.78
CA ARG A 137 18.28 -24.18 -15.71
C ARG A 137 17.94 -24.77 -17.07
N GLU A 138 17.04 -24.13 -17.83
CA GLU A 138 16.67 -24.56 -19.17
C GLU A 138 17.85 -24.45 -20.15
N ASN A 139 18.59 -23.34 -20.11
CA ASN A 139 19.78 -23.12 -20.93
C ASN A 139 20.87 -24.16 -20.65
N LEU A 140 21.17 -24.43 -19.37
CA LEU A 140 22.11 -25.48 -18.98
C LEU A 140 21.63 -26.86 -19.44
N SER A 141 20.33 -27.17 -19.31
CA SER A 141 19.77 -28.44 -19.79
C SER A 141 19.89 -28.60 -21.31
N ARG A 142 19.70 -27.51 -22.07
CA ARG A 142 19.91 -27.51 -23.53
C ARG A 142 21.39 -27.73 -23.87
N ALA A 143 22.30 -26.98 -23.24
CA ALA A 143 23.75 -27.13 -23.45
C ALA A 143 24.22 -28.57 -23.14
N PHE A 144 23.72 -29.19 -22.08
CA PHE A 144 23.99 -30.61 -21.78
C PHE A 144 23.46 -31.56 -22.85
N SER A 145 22.26 -31.30 -23.39
CA SER A 145 21.64 -32.13 -24.42
C SER A 145 22.37 -32.01 -25.75
N GLU A 146 22.81 -30.81 -26.12
CA GLU A 146 23.63 -30.54 -27.30
C GLU A 146 25.00 -31.21 -27.21
N LEU A 147 25.65 -31.14 -26.04
CA LEU A 147 26.92 -31.82 -25.78
C LEU A 147 26.78 -33.35 -25.85
N ALA A 148 25.63 -33.91 -25.46
CA ALA A 148 25.33 -35.33 -25.55
C ALA A 148 24.92 -35.79 -26.97
N GLY A 149 24.28 -34.91 -27.75
CA GLY A 149 23.82 -35.16 -29.12
C GLY A 149 24.87 -34.91 -30.21
N SER A 150 25.97 -34.22 -29.89
CA SER A 150 27.13 -33.96 -30.75
C SER A 150 27.95 -35.24 -31.07
N THR A 151 27.32 -36.20 -31.76
CA THR A 151 27.97 -37.42 -32.27
C THR A 151 28.07 -37.43 -33.82
N GLY A 152 27.70 -36.34 -34.48
CA GLY A 152 27.70 -36.23 -35.95
C GLY A 152 28.84 -35.37 -36.51
N ALA A 153 29.80 -36.05 -37.16
CA ALA A 153 30.66 -35.55 -38.24
C ALA A 153 31.68 -34.42 -37.96
N ALA A 154 32.36 -34.46 -36.82
CA ALA A 154 33.79 -34.13 -36.68
C ALA A 154 34.17 -34.50 -35.25
N ALA A 155 34.99 -35.53 -35.07
CA ALA A 155 35.46 -35.94 -33.75
C ALA A 155 36.47 -34.91 -33.20
N THR A 156 35.98 -33.75 -32.77
CA THR A 156 36.67 -32.94 -31.76
C THR A 156 36.53 -33.66 -30.43
N ILE A 157 37.66 -33.90 -29.78
CA ILE A 157 37.77 -34.54 -28.47
C ILE A 157 36.70 -33.96 -27.53
N PRO A 158 35.87 -34.80 -26.87
CA PRO A 158 34.90 -34.28 -25.91
C PRO A 158 35.64 -33.53 -24.81
N ASP A 159 35.39 -32.23 -24.70
CA ASP A 159 35.96 -31.38 -23.66
C ASP A 159 35.35 -31.80 -22.31
N LEU A 160 36.05 -32.73 -21.65
CA LEU A 160 35.68 -33.27 -20.34
C LEU A 160 35.70 -32.18 -19.25
N GLY A 161 36.48 -31.11 -19.43
CA GLY A 161 36.50 -29.95 -18.55
C GLY A 161 35.18 -29.19 -18.62
N LEU A 162 34.73 -28.85 -19.83
CA LEU A 162 33.45 -28.17 -20.06
C LEU A 162 32.26 -28.93 -19.48
N ARG A 163 32.26 -30.27 -19.57
CA ARG A 163 31.19 -31.10 -18.99
C ARG A 163 31.16 -31.05 -17.45
N SER A 164 32.34 -30.96 -16.82
CA SER A 164 32.46 -30.78 -15.37
C SER A 164 31.95 -29.40 -14.95
N ASP A 165 32.37 -28.35 -15.67
CA ASP A 165 31.99 -26.97 -15.39
C ASP A 165 30.47 -26.74 -15.52
N LEU A 166 29.85 -27.33 -16.56
CA LEU A 166 28.38 -27.28 -16.71
C LEU A 166 27.65 -28.02 -15.58
N LYS A 167 28.25 -29.06 -15.00
CA LYS A 167 27.65 -29.83 -13.90
C LYS A 167 27.67 -28.99 -12.62
N GLU A 168 28.79 -28.37 -12.34
CA GLU A 168 28.94 -27.44 -11.22
C GLU A 168 28.00 -26.23 -11.36
N ALA A 169 27.89 -25.64 -12.56
CA ALA A 169 26.95 -24.57 -12.84
C ALA A 169 25.48 -24.97 -12.58
N ARG A 170 25.11 -26.20 -12.94
CA ARG A 170 23.76 -26.73 -12.67
C ARG A 170 23.51 -26.94 -11.17
N GLU A 171 24.49 -27.48 -10.45
CA GLU A 171 24.40 -27.65 -8.99
C GLU A 171 24.27 -26.28 -8.28
N ALA A 172 24.99 -25.26 -8.76
CA ALA A 172 24.87 -23.89 -8.25
C ALA A 172 23.48 -23.28 -8.49
N VAL A 173 22.88 -23.47 -9.67
CA VAL A 173 21.50 -23.01 -9.97
C VAL A 173 20.48 -23.71 -9.07
N ILE A 174 20.62 -25.03 -8.87
CA ILE A 174 19.73 -25.79 -7.96
C ILE A 174 19.86 -25.29 -6.51
N LEU A 175 21.08 -25.00 -6.06
CA LEU A 175 21.31 -24.43 -4.73
C LEU A 175 20.68 -23.04 -4.60
N ALA A 176 20.79 -22.21 -5.64
CA ALA A 176 20.16 -20.88 -5.67
C ALA A 176 18.63 -20.96 -5.62
N GLU A 177 18.01 -21.88 -6.37
CA GLU A 177 16.56 -22.15 -6.31
C GLU A 177 16.14 -22.59 -4.90
N ALA A 178 16.85 -23.55 -4.30
CA ALA A 178 16.56 -24.04 -2.95
C ALA A 178 16.72 -22.93 -1.88
N LEU A 179 17.72 -22.07 -2.02
CA LEU A 179 17.93 -20.93 -1.11
C LEU A 179 16.81 -19.90 -1.22
N MET A 180 16.27 -19.66 -2.42
CA MET A 180 15.11 -18.79 -2.61
C MET A 180 13.86 -19.36 -1.92
N GLU A 181 13.61 -20.67 -2.05
CA GLU A 181 12.46 -21.34 -1.42
C GLU A 181 12.54 -21.32 0.12
N VAL A 182 13.72 -21.60 0.69
CA VAL A 182 13.91 -21.70 2.15
C VAL A 182 13.90 -20.34 2.83
N LYS A 183 14.53 -19.33 2.21
CA LYS A 183 14.69 -18.02 2.84
C LYS A 183 13.54 -17.06 2.55
N GLY A 184 12.68 -17.37 1.58
CA GLY A 184 11.58 -16.50 1.18
C GLY A 184 12.04 -15.09 0.81
N TYR A 185 13.27 -14.93 0.34
CA TYR A 185 13.82 -13.68 -0.21
C TYR A 185 13.07 -13.27 -1.46
#